data_AF-A0A969HJP7-F1
#
_entry.id   AF-A0A969HJP7-F1
#
_cell.length_a   1.000
_cell.length_b   1.000
_cell.length_c   1.000
_cell.angle_alpha   90.00
_cell.angle_beta   90.00
_cell.angle_gamma   90.00
#
_symmetry.space_group_name_H-M   'P 1'
#
loop_
_entity.id
_entity.type
_entity.pdbx_description
1 polymer ?
#
loop_
_entity_poly.entity_id
_entity_poly.type
_entity_poly.pdbx_seq_one_letter_code
_entity_poly.pdbx_strand_id
1 'polypeptide(L)'
;MITYRKIGKFNPQAELKPDKAPKPVDRPVSEPEDLSDKRHRADQPVDVIPSQDIALDRPDKPRVPSILKVPVGEPEVPADDQNFLNINFYQAPLRIPYHEDFKVNLPSGIDQLTIAQYWEEMSKKNYLSFLQSVIQRRIQMQLNDWAYYRLLYTLGQEISGGNPLESRLFTWFMLLQSGYKARVGYADNQVYLLLPTHSTVYEKTYYRFDGINYYVMDAPTKPPALNIYDRDYPDAQNLLYLEVVKDFKISPTSSIVI
;
A
#
# COMPACT_ATOMS: atom_id res chain seq x y z
N MET A 1 39.96 18.28 -27.69
CA MET A 1 39.39 19.63 -27.86
C MET A 1 37.99 19.49 -28.44
N ILE A 2 37.03 20.14 -27.79
CA ILE A 2 35.59 19.91 -27.90
C ILE A 2 35.02 20.76 -29.03
N THR A 3 34.16 20.18 -29.87
CA THR A 3 33.40 20.93 -30.90
C THR A 3 31.96 21.09 -30.42
N TYR A 4 31.55 22.33 -30.12
CA TYR A 4 30.18 22.68 -29.75
C TYR A 4 29.34 22.98 -31.00
N ARG A 5 28.13 22.41 -31.06
CA ARG A 5 27.13 22.68 -32.11
C ARG A 5 26.15 23.75 -31.63
N LYS A 6 25.86 24.68 -32.55
CA LYS A 6 25.11 25.94 -32.43
C LYS A 6 23.74 25.80 -31.76
N ILE A 7 23.47 26.69 -30.80
CA ILE A 7 22.19 26.86 -30.10
C ILE A 7 21.26 27.73 -30.96
N GLY A 8 20.08 27.21 -31.32
CA GLY A 8 19.02 27.96 -31.99
C GLY A 8 18.13 28.67 -30.97
N LYS A 9 17.78 29.92 -31.24
CA LYS A 9 16.95 30.81 -30.39
C LYS A 9 15.51 30.26 -30.28
N PHE A 10 14.99 30.08 -29.06
CA PHE A 10 13.58 29.80 -28.80
C PHE A 10 12.87 31.09 -28.38
N ASN A 11 11.79 31.42 -29.08
CA ASN A 11 10.97 32.61 -28.88
C ASN A 11 9.76 32.26 -27.99
N PRO A 12 9.54 32.91 -26.84
CA PRO A 12 8.43 32.60 -25.95
C PRO A 12 7.21 33.48 -26.30
N GLN A 13 6.29 32.95 -27.11
CA GLN A 13 4.84 33.22 -27.07
C GLN A 13 4.17 32.58 -28.29
N ALA A 14 3.48 31.47 -28.05
CA ALA A 14 2.40 30.99 -28.91
C ALA A 14 1.24 30.63 -27.98
N GLU A 15 0.19 31.46 -28.03
CA GLU A 15 -1.07 31.24 -27.33
C GLU A 15 -1.72 29.94 -27.80
N LEU A 16 -1.89 28.98 -26.90
CA LEU A 16 -2.71 27.79 -27.16
C LEU A 16 -4.18 28.18 -27.07
N LYS A 17 -4.88 28.21 -28.20
CA LYS A 17 -6.34 28.33 -28.25
C LYS A 17 -6.97 27.04 -27.68
N PRO A 18 -8.08 27.12 -26.92
CA PRO A 18 -8.72 25.95 -26.34
C PRO A 18 -9.35 25.07 -27.43
N ASP A 19 -9.04 23.77 -27.36
CA ASP A 19 -9.56 22.74 -28.26
C ASP A 19 -11.07 22.56 -28.07
N LYS A 20 -11.85 22.80 -29.13
CA LYS A 20 -13.32 22.69 -29.17
C LYS A 20 -13.74 21.38 -29.86
N ALA A 21 -13.21 20.26 -29.40
CA ALA A 21 -13.74 18.94 -29.74
C ALA A 21 -14.33 18.28 -28.47
N PRO A 22 -15.58 17.74 -28.51
CA PRO A 22 -16.15 17.06 -27.36
C PRO A 22 -15.37 15.76 -27.11
N LYS A 23 -14.90 15.57 -25.88
CA LYS A 23 -14.24 14.33 -25.46
C LYS A 23 -15.22 13.16 -25.57
N PRO A 24 -14.81 11.97 -26.07
CA PRO A 24 -15.65 10.78 -26.07
C PRO A 24 -16.07 10.43 -24.65
N VAL A 25 -17.38 10.35 -24.41
CA VAL A 25 -17.98 9.89 -23.16
C VAL A 25 -18.26 8.40 -23.33
N ASP A 26 -17.25 7.57 -23.14
CA ASP A 26 -17.45 6.16 -22.83
C ASP A 26 -16.54 5.80 -21.66
N ARG A 27 -17.14 5.74 -20.47
CA ARG A 27 -16.51 5.18 -19.28
C ARG A 27 -16.62 3.66 -19.41
N PRO A 28 -15.57 2.85 -19.15
CA PRO A 28 -15.78 1.43 -18.96
C PRO A 28 -16.56 1.24 -17.66
N VAL A 29 -17.87 1.00 -17.78
CA VAL A 29 -18.69 0.49 -16.70
C VAL A 29 -18.26 -0.95 -16.46
N SER A 30 -17.67 -1.24 -15.31
CA SER A 30 -17.50 -2.62 -14.86
C SER A 30 -18.80 -3.05 -14.19
N GLU A 31 -19.58 -3.84 -14.92
CA GLU A 31 -20.80 -4.44 -14.43
C GLU A 31 -20.43 -5.65 -13.56
N PRO A 32 -20.91 -5.75 -12.31
CA PRO A 32 -20.70 -6.96 -11.52
C PRO A 32 -21.52 -8.10 -12.16
N GLU A 33 -20.85 -9.18 -12.57
CA GLU A 33 -21.56 -10.39 -13.03
C GLU A 33 -22.47 -10.92 -11.91
N ASP A 34 -23.78 -10.82 -12.13
CA ASP A 34 -24.79 -11.47 -11.30
C ASP A 34 -24.87 -12.96 -11.69
N LEU A 35 -24.32 -13.82 -10.84
CA LEU A 35 -24.32 -15.28 -11.03
C LEU A 35 -25.65 -15.94 -10.62
N SER A 36 -26.73 -15.19 -10.38
CA SER A 36 -27.99 -15.77 -9.90
C SER A 36 -28.78 -16.58 -10.95
N ASP A 37 -28.44 -16.51 -12.24
CA ASP A 37 -29.31 -17.04 -13.31
C ASP A 37 -28.77 -18.26 -14.09
N LYS A 38 -27.87 -19.06 -13.50
CA LYS A 38 -27.37 -20.32 -14.11
C LYS A 38 -27.77 -21.60 -13.38
N ARG A 39 -28.83 -21.56 -12.57
CA ARG A 39 -29.46 -22.79 -12.05
C ARG A 39 -30.51 -23.29 -13.03
N HIS A 40 -30.11 -23.78 -14.21
CA HIS A 40 -30.84 -24.79 -15.01
C HIS A 40 -30.06 -25.16 -16.29
N ARG A 41 -28.97 -25.91 -16.12
CA ARG A 41 -28.51 -26.89 -17.13
C ARG A 41 -27.61 -27.90 -16.43
N ALA A 42 -28.25 -28.92 -15.87
CA ALA A 42 -27.59 -30.18 -15.59
C ALA A 42 -27.30 -30.89 -16.94
N ASP A 43 -26.23 -31.68 -16.94
CA ASP A 43 -25.90 -32.72 -17.92
C ASP A 43 -25.22 -32.32 -19.23
N GLN A 44 -24.06 -31.66 -19.14
CA GLN A 44 -22.96 -31.91 -20.08
C GLN A 44 -21.64 -32.07 -19.31
N PRO A 45 -20.80 -33.08 -19.59
CA PRO A 45 -19.49 -33.20 -18.98
C PRO A 45 -18.64 -32.06 -19.54
N VAL A 46 -18.40 -31.03 -18.72
CA VAL A 46 -17.35 -30.06 -19.02
C VAL A 46 -16.04 -30.78 -18.73
N ASP A 47 -15.28 -31.04 -19.79
CA ASP A 47 -13.90 -31.50 -19.68
C ASP A 47 -13.17 -30.60 -18.68
N VAL A 48 -12.75 -31.18 -17.57
CA VAL A 48 -11.90 -30.54 -16.59
C VAL A 48 -10.58 -30.25 -17.30
N ILE A 49 -10.44 -29.05 -17.84
CA ILE A 49 -9.12 -28.50 -18.14
C ILE A 49 -8.39 -28.52 -16.80
N PRO A 50 -7.28 -29.26 -16.67
CA PRO A 50 -6.52 -29.24 -15.43
C PRO A 50 -6.16 -27.79 -15.17
N SER A 51 -6.63 -27.24 -14.04
CA SER A 51 -6.04 -26.05 -13.47
C SER A 51 -4.54 -26.33 -13.44
N GLN A 52 -3.78 -25.69 -14.34
CA GLN A 52 -2.35 -25.59 -14.13
C GLN A 52 -2.24 -24.78 -12.86
N ASP A 53 -2.07 -25.51 -11.75
CA ASP A 53 -1.50 -24.97 -10.54
C ASP A 53 -0.20 -24.31 -10.98
N ILE A 54 -0.26 -22.99 -11.18
CA ILE A 54 0.94 -22.19 -11.18
C ILE A 54 1.48 -22.47 -9.78
N ALA A 55 2.52 -23.30 -9.70
CA ALA A 55 3.30 -23.48 -8.51
C ALA A 55 3.86 -22.10 -8.16
N LEU A 56 3.08 -21.35 -7.39
CA LEU A 56 3.48 -20.07 -6.84
C LEU A 56 4.60 -20.41 -5.88
N ASP A 57 5.81 -20.09 -6.30
CA ASP A 57 7.04 -20.31 -5.56
C ASP A 57 6.85 -19.78 -4.14
N ARG A 58 6.64 -20.70 -3.19
CA ARG A 58 6.44 -20.36 -1.78
C ARG A 58 7.76 -19.77 -1.30
N PRO A 59 7.79 -18.53 -0.82
CA PRO A 59 9.03 -18.00 -0.30
C PRO A 59 9.40 -18.74 0.99
N ASP A 60 10.37 -19.66 0.89
CA ASP A 60 10.96 -20.38 2.03
C ASP A 60 11.61 -19.46 3.08
N LYS A 61 11.78 -18.17 2.75
CA LYS A 61 12.35 -17.14 3.62
C LYS A 61 11.37 -15.97 3.76
N PRO A 62 11.20 -15.41 4.98
CA PRO A 62 10.45 -14.18 5.17
C PRO A 62 10.99 -13.11 4.21
N ARG A 63 10.16 -12.63 3.28
CA ARG A 63 10.54 -11.56 2.34
C ARG A 63 10.74 -10.29 3.16
N VAL A 64 11.98 -9.92 3.48
CA VAL A 64 12.26 -8.63 4.12
C VAL A 64 11.83 -7.53 3.13
N PRO A 65 11.11 -6.48 3.56
CA PRO A 65 10.71 -5.44 2.63
C PRO A 65 11.98 -4.76 2.14
N SER A 66 12.18 -4.72 0.83
CA SER A 66 13.25 -3.91 0.27
C SER A 66 12.87 -2.46 0.52
N ILE A 67 13.66 -1.73 1.30
CA ILE A 67 13.54 -0.28 1.39
C ILE A 67 14.03 0.25 0.05
N LEU A 68 13.09 0.64 -0.80
CA LEU A 68 13.38 1.11 -2.14
C LEU A 68 13.92 2.53 -1.99
N LYS A 69 15.27 2.66 -2.06
CA LYS A 69 16.06 3.91 -2.13
C LYS A 69 16.58 4.55 -0.84
N VAL A 70 17.04 3.78 0.15
CA VAL A 70 17.85 4.37 1.24
C VAL A 70 19.28 3.84 1.21
N PRO A 71 20.31 4.72 1.15
CA PRO A 71 21.68 4.33 1.43
C PRO A 71 21.72 3.69 2.81
N VAL A 72 22.36 2.53 2.94
CA VAL A 72 22.65 1.89 4.22
C VAL A 72 23.62 2.79 4.99
N GLY A 73 23.07 3.81 5.63
CA GLY A 73 23.69 4.65 6.62
C GLY A 73 22.64 4.76 7.71
N GLU A 74 22.93 4.16 8.85
CA GLU A 74 22.13 4.30 10.06
C GLU A 74 21.93 5.80 10.32
N PRO A 75 20.69 6.33 10.32
CA PRO A 75 20.47 7.68 10.78
C PRO A 75 20.70 7.65 12.29
N GLU A 76 21.93 7.92 12.71
CA GLU A 76 22.24 8.29 14.09
C GLU A 76 21.61 9.67 14.36
N VAL A 77 20.30 9.68 14.55
CA VAL A 77 19.64 10.82 15.18
C VAL A 77 20.03 10.76 16.66
N PRO A 78 20.57 11.85 17.24
CA PRO A 78 20.88 11.90 18.66
C PRO A 78 19.65 11.49 19.50
N ALA A 79 19.86 10.58 20.46
CA ALA A 79 18.80 9.94 21.23
C ALA A 79 17.93 10.89 22.10
N ASP A 80 18.29 12.17 22.18
CA ASP A 80 17.71 13.14 23.14
C ASP A 80 16.48 13.88 22.62
N ASP A 81 16.27 13.96 21.29
CA ASP A 81 15.13 14.66 20.65
C ASP A 81 14.18 13.71 19.88
N GLN A 82 14.20 12.41 20.21
CA GLN A 82 13.28 11.45 19.60
C GLN A 82 12.01 11.26 20.43
N ASN A 83 10.88 11.58 19.83
CA ASN A 83 9.60 11.13 20.36
C ASN A 83 9.42 9.64 20.11
N PHE A 84 8.61 9.01 20.94
CA PHE A 84 8.35 7.58 20.85
C PHE A 84 6.86 7.31 20.79
N LEU A 85 6.48 6.50 19.80
CA LEU A 85 5.15 5.95 19.74
C LEU A 85 5.13 4.61 20.49
N ASN A 86 4.28 4.54 21.51
CA ASN A 86 4.10 3.35 22.33
C ASN A 86 2.78 2.68 21.93
N ILE A 87 2.86 1.45 21.40
CA ILE A 87 1.69 0.67 21.03
C ILE A 87 1.73 -0.70 21.69
N ASN A 88 0.56 -1.28 21.95
CA ASN A 88 0.44 -2.66 22.36
C ASN A 88 -0.02 -3.51 21.16
N PHE A 89 0.92 -4.13 20.45
CA PHE A 89 0.63 -4.90 19.25
C PHE A 89 0.60 -6.39 19.57
N TYR A 90 -0.60 -6.99 19.57
CA TYR A 90 -0.81 -8.40 19.96
C TYR A 90 -0.16 -8.76 21.30
N GLN A 91 -0.37 -7.92 22.33
CA GLN A 91 0.21 -8.07 23.68
C GLN A 91 1.74 -7.90 23.74
N ALA A 92 2.39 -7.51 22.65
CA ALA A 92 3.77 -7.08 22.64
C ALA A 92 3.84 -5.55 22.74
N PRO A 93 4.33 -4.97 23.86
CA PRO A 93 4.57 -3.53 23.92
C PRO A 93 5.71 -3.16 22.97
N LEU A 94 5.43 -2.23 22.05
CA LEU A 94 6.37 -1.72 21.07
C LEU A 94 6.63 -0.25 21.34
N ARG A 95 7.91 0.12 21.25
CA ARG A 95 8.37 1.50 21.32
C ARG A 95 9.09 1.81 20.01
N ILE A 96 8.49 2.66 19.19
CA ILE A 96 9.03 3.02 17.86
C ILE A 96 9.42 4.50 17.88
N PRO A 97 10.68 4.85 17.53
CA PRO A 97 11.09 6.23 17.42
C PRO A 97 10.33 6.91 16.28
N TYR A 98 9.88 8.14 16.51
CA TYR A 98 8.97 8.88 15.66
C TYR A 98 9.30 10.37 15.72
N HIS A 99 9.18 11.07 14.59
CA HIS A 99 9.26 12.52 14.54
C HIS A 99 7.84 13.09 14.54
N GLU A 100 7.56 14.24 15.15
CA GLU A 100 6.18 14.79 15.14
C GLU A 100 5.69 15.25 13.75
N ASP A 101 6.59 15.28 12.77
CA ASP A 101 6.33 15.83 11.44
C ASP A 101 5.38 14.98 10.59
N PHE A 102 4.98 13.75 10.97
CA PHE A 102 4.14 12.88 10.11
C PHE A 102 2.70 13.34 9.95
N LYS A 103 2.24 14.32 10.72
CA LYS A 103 0.88 14.83 10.55
C LYS A 103 0.74 15.55 9.19
N VAL A 104 -0.28 15.17 8.43
CA VAL A 104 -0.66 15.84 7.17
C VAL A 104 -2.09 16.31 7.32
N ASN A 105 -2.29 17.62 7.19
CA ASN A 105 -3.63 18.20 7.22
C ASN A 105 -4.21 18.11 5.81
N LEU A 106 -5.29 17.34 5.65
CA LEU A 106 -5.98 17.22 4.36
C LEU A 106 -7.10 18.27 4.24
N PRO A 107 -7.34 18.79 3.01
CA PRO A 107 -8.51 19.62 2.74
C PRO A 107 -9.82 18.86 2.96
N SER A 108 -10.92 19.59 3.09
CA SER A 108 -12.26 19.00 3.18
C SER A 108 -12.65 18.39 1.83
N GLY A 109 -12.89 17.08 1.81
CA GLY A 109 -13.26 16.37 0.59
C GLY A 109 -12.15 15.44 0.09
N ILE A 110 -12.54 14.24 -0.31
CA ILE A 110 -11.64 13.18 -0.76
C ILE A 110 -11.86 12.93 -2.23
N ASP A 111 -10.84 13.27 -3.00
CA ASP A 111 -10.73 13.00 -4.42
C ASP A 111 -9.29 12.62 -4.79
N GLN A 112 -9.05 12.44 -6.08
CA GLN A 112 -7.73 12.11 -6.62
C GLN A 112 -6.67 13.18 -6.28
N LEU A 113 -7.05 14.46 -6.23
CA LEU A 113 -6.12 15.56 -5.95
C LEU A 113 -5.72 15.56 -4.49
N THR A 114 -6.67 15.38 -3.56
CA THR A 114 -6.40 15.28 -2.12
C THR A 114 -5.47 14.11 -1.80
N ILE A 115 -5.68 12.95 -2.44
CA ILE A 115 -4.81 11.77 -2.26
C ILE A 115 -3.40 12.04 -2.82
N ALA A 116 -3.29 12.71 -3.97
CA ALA A 116 -2.01 13.09 -4.55
C ALA A 116 -1.24 14.09 -3.66
N GLN A 117 -1.95 15.06 -3.09
CA GLN A 117 -1.37 16.02 -2.13
C GLN A 117 -0.88 15.31 -0.87
N TYR A 118 -1.66 14.39 -0.31
CA TYR A 118 -1.23 13.58 0.83
C TYR A 118 0.09 12.86 0.54
N TRP A 119 0.17 12.19 -0.62
CA TRP A 119 1.38 11.50 -1.06
C TRP A 119 2.58 12.44 -1.16
N GLU A 120 2.40 13.61 -1.78
CA GLU A 120 3.46 14.59 -1.96
C GLU A 120 3.98 15.12 -0.62
N GLU A 121 3.07 15.48 0.29
CA GLU A 121 3.42 15.99 1.61
C GLU A 121 4.13 14.91 2.45
N MET A 122 3.65 13.67 2.44
CA MET A 122 4.33 12.56 3.11
C MET A 122 5.71 12.28 2.52
N SER A 123 5.86 12.39 1.20
CA SER A 123 7.13 12.14 0.51
C SER A 123 8.24 13.14 0.89
N LYS A 124 7.87 14.33 1.39
CA LYS A 124 8.80 15.37 1.87
C LYS A 124 9.29 15.15 3.30
N LYS A 125 8.64 14.26 4.07
CA LYS A 125 8.91 14.04 5.49
C LYS A 125 10.04 13.03 5.72
N ASN A 126 10.58 13.00 6.93
CA ASN A 126 11.62 12.05 7.29
C ASN A 126 11.05 10.67 7.69
N TYR A 127 10.36 10.01 6.76
CA TYR A 127 9.72 8.71 7.03
C TYR A 127 10.67 7.51 7.05
N LEU A 128 11.89 7.67 6.55
CA LEU A 128 12.81 6.56 6.32
C LEU A 128 13.33 5.94 7.62
N SER A 129 13.75 6.76 8.58
CA SER A 129 14.23 6.30 9.90
C SER A 129 13.12 5.57 10.68
N PHE A 130 11.91 6.12 10.63
CA PHE A 130 10.72 5.48 11.18
C PHE A 130 10.46 4.13 10.51
N LEU A 131 10.44 4.09 9.18
CA LEU A 131 10.14 2.86 8.44
C LEU A 131 11.20 1.77 8.70
N GLN A 132 12.48 2.15 8.75
CA GLN A 132 13.57 1.24 9.15
C GLN A 132 13.32 0.61 10.52
N SER A 133 12.93 1.42 11.51
CA SER A 133 12.62 0.93 12.87
C SER A 133 11.45 -0.05 12.87
N VAL A 134 10.40 0.23 12.09
CA VAL A 134 9.25 -0.68 11.95
C VAL A 134 9.66 -1.99 11.25
N ILE A 135 10.51 -1.92 10.23
CA ILE A 135 11.02 -3.12 9.53
C ILE A 135 11.91 -3.96 10.45
N GLN A 136 12.79 -3.33 11.24
CA GLN A 136 13.57 -4.03 12.25
C GLN A 136 12.64 -4.77 13.22
N ARG A 137 11.54 -4.13 13.65
CA ARG A 137 10.58 -4.78 14.55
C ARG A 137 9.87 -5.95 13.88
N ARG A 138 9.49 -5.82 12.61
CA ARG A 138 8.95 -6.94 11.80
C ARG A 138 9.88 -8.14 11.81
N ILE A 139 11.19 -7.94 11.61
CA ILE A 139 12.20 -8.99 11.59
C ILE A 139 12.35 -9.64 12.97
N GLN A 140 12.48 -8.83 14.03
CA GLN A 140 12.63 -9.31 15.41
C GLN A 140 11.45 -10.19 15.85
N MET A 141 10.23 -9.76 15.51
CA MET A 141 8.99 -10.46 15.85
C MET A 141 8.60 -11.55 14.84
N GLN A 142 9.35 -11.68 13.74
CA GLN A 142 9.07 -12.62 12.65
C GLN A 142 7.66 -12.46 12.05
N LEU A 143 7.18 -11.21 11.93
CA LEU A 143 5.83 -10.94 11.42
C LEU A 143 5.71 -11.31 9.93
N ASN A 144 4.64 -12.02 9.60
CA ASN A 144 4.24 -12.22 8.20
C ASN A 144 3.70 -10.92 7.58
N ASP A 145 3.40 -10.92 6.28
CA ASP A 145 3.00 -9.70 5.58
C ASP A 145 1.65 -9.16 6.08
N TRP A 146 0.74 -10.05 6.49
CA TRP A 146 -0.52 -9.64 7.12
C TRP A 146 -0.28 -8.92 8.45
N ALA A 147 0.50 -9.51 9.35
CA ALA A 147 0.84 -8.90 10.64
C ALA A 147 1.65 -7.60 10.45
N TYR A 148 2.50 -7.53 9.43
CA TYR A 148 3.22 -6.31 9.08
C TYR A 148 2.28 -5.19 8.61
N TYR A 149 1.34 -5.49 7.72
CA TYR A 149 0.28 -4.55 7.33
C TYR A 149 -0.52 -4.08 8.55
N ARG A 150 -0.93 -5.01 9.43
CA ARG A 150 -1.66 -4.67 10.66
C ARG A 150 -0.85 -3.77 11.59
N LEU A 151 0.47 -3.99 11.70
CA LEU A 151 1.37 -3.12 12.46
C LEU A 151 1.39 -1.71 11.88
N LEU A 152 1.57 -1.57 10.56
CA LEU A 152 1.54 -0.27 9.88
C LEU A 152 0.19 0.45 10.06
N TYR A 153 -0.91 -0.29 9.99
CA TYR A 153 -2.24 0.26 10.22
C TYR A 153 -2.42 0.77 11.65
N THR A 154 -2.03 -0.01 12.65
CA THR A 154 -2.08 0.41 14.06
C THR A 154 -1.21 1.66 14.31
N LEU A 155 0.00 1.71 13.76
CA LEU A 155 0.87 2.88 13.86
C LEU A 155 0.23 4.11 13.19
N GLY A 156 -0.38 3.93 12.02
CA GLY A 156 -1.11 4.99 11.32
C GLY A 156 -2.29 5.52 12.14
N GLN A 157 -3.02 4.65 12.84
CA GLN A 157 -4.12 5.06 13.73
C GLN A 157 -3.64 5.96 14.85
N GLU A 158 -2.52 5.63 15.50
CA GLU A 158 -1.97 6.47 16.56
C GLU A 158 -1.49 7.83 16.01
N ILE A 159 -0.75 7.83 14.90
CA ILE A 159 -0.21 9.05 14.28
C ILE A 159 -1.33 9.98 13.80
N SER A 160 -2.40 9.42 13.25
CA SER A 160 -3.57 10.15 12.75
C SER A 160 -4.61 10.46 13.83
N GLY A 161 -4.33 10.19 15.11
CA GLY A 161 -5.29 10.42 16.21
C GLY A 161 -6.61 9.67 16.04
N GLY A 162 -6.56 8.49 15.42
CA GLY A 162 -7.71 7.62 15.17
C GLY A 162 -8.51 7.95 13.90
N ASN A 163 -8.09 8.93 13.09
CA ASN A 163 -8.77 9.23 11.82
C ASN A 163 -8.60 8.04 10.84
N PRO A 164 -9.68 7.30 10.49
CA PRO A 164 -9.58 6.08 9.67
C PRO A 164 -9.06 6.35 8.27
N LEU A 165 -9.37 7.53 7.71
CA LEU A 165 -8.98 7.92 6.37
C LEU A 165 -7.48 8.15 6.29
N GLU A 166 -6.96 9.00 7.17
CA GLU A 166 -5.54 9.30 7.24
C GLU A 166 -4.73 8.05 7.60
N SER A 167 -5.27 7.19 8.48
CA SER A 167 -4.64 5.91 8.82
C SER A 167 -4.47 5.00 7.61
N ARG A 168 -5.49 4.92 6.73
CA ARG A 168 -5.41 4.12 5.49
C ARG A 168 -4.43 4.71 4.49
N LEU A 169 -4.41 6.04 4.33
CA LEU A 169 -3.45 6.72 3.45
C LEU A 169 -2.01 6.59 3.95
N PHE A 170 -1.79 6.69 5.26
CA PHE A 170 -0.50 6.45 5.91
C PHE A 170 -0.03 5.02 5.65
N THR A 171 -0.91 4.05 5.89
CA THR A 171 -0.61 2.62 5.69
C THR A 171 -0.27 2.33 4.23
N TRP A 172 -1.06 2.88 3.30
CA TRP A 172 -0.80 2.78 1.87
C TRP A 172 0.59 3.32 1.51
N PHE A 173 0.91 4.53 1.98
CA PHE A 173 2.20 5.16 1.75
C PHE A 173 3.35 4.28 2.25
N MET A 174 3.28 3.83 3.51
CA MET A 174 4.33 3.00 4.10
C MET A 174 4.48 1.64 3.41
N LEU A 175 3.39 1.02 2.96
CA LEU A 175 3.44 -0.24 2.20
C LEU A 175 4.18 -0.05 0.87
N LEU A 176 3.86 1.01 0.12
CA LEU A 176 4.54 1.33 -1.13
C LEU A 176 6.03 1.58 -0.92
N GLN A 177 6.40 2.34 0.12
CA GLN A 177 7.80 2.60 0.47
C GLN A 177 8.55 1.35 0.96
N SER A 178 7.81 0.38 1.52
CA SER A 178 8.31 -0.95 1.88
C SER A 178 8.39 -1.92 0.70
N GLY A 179 8.00 -1.47 -0.49
CA GLY A 179 8.03 -2.25 -1.72
C GLY A 179 6.88 -3.23 -1.91
N TYR A 180 5.80 -3.09 -1.14
CA TYR A 180 4.56 -3.84 -1.36
C TYR A 180 3.64 -3.08 -2.30
N LYS A 181 3.06 -3.78 -3.27
CA LYS A 181 1.98 -3.25 -4.09
C LYS A 181 0.78 -2.94 -3.20
N ALA A 182 0.24 -1.74 -3.32
CA ALA A 182 -0.99 -1.33 -2.67
C ALA A 182 -1.67 -0.25 -3.52
N ARG A 183 -3.00 -0.28 -3.57
CA ARG A 183 -3.80 0.74 -4.27
C ARG A 183 -4.75 1.41 -3.30
N VAL A 184 -5.13 2.64 -3.62
CA VAL A 184 -6.18 3.37 -2.89
C VAL A 184 -7.40 3.51 -3.77
N GLY A 185 -8.55 3.14 -3.22
CA GLY A 185 -9.86 3.45 -3.78
C GLY A 185 -10.54 4.52 -2.93
N TYR A 186 -11.41 5.33 -3.54
CA TYR A 186 -12.18 6.34 -2.84
C TYR A 186 -13.60 6.45 -3.40
N ALA A 187 -14.55 6.65 -2.49
CA ALA A 187 -15.98 6.84 -2.76
C ALA A 187 -16.63 7.48 -1.54
N ASP A 188 -17.69 8.27 -1.72
CA ASP A 188 -18.49 8.85 -0.63
C ASP A 188 -17.66 9.53 0.48
N ASN A 189 -16.62 10.25 0.06
CA ASN A 189 -15.68 10.93 0.96
C ASN A 189 -14.91 9.98 1.90
N GLN A 190 -14.74 8.72 1.52
CA GLN A 190 -13.99 7.68 2.23
C GLN A 190 -12.83 7.19 1.38
N VAL A 191 -11.78 6.72 2.07
CA VAL A 191 -10.64 6.03 1.47
C VAL A 191 -10.72 4.55 1.82
N TYR A 192 -10.41 3.70 0.85
CA TYR A 192 -10.33 2.25 0.97
C TYR A 192 -8.95 1.80 0.52
N LEU A 193 -8.32 0.95 1.34
CA LEU A 193 -7.03 0.36 1.02
C LEU A 193 -7.23 -0.98 0.32
N LEU A 194 -6.62 -1.12 -0.85
CA LEU A 194 -6.69 -2.32 -1.68
C LEU A 194 -5.33 -3.02 -1.66
N LEU A 195 -5.30 -4.23 -1.12
CA LEU A 195 -4.09 -5.04 -0.96
C LEU A 195 -4.14 -6.26 -1.87
N PRO A 196 -3.16 -6.43 -2.76
CA PRO A 196 -3.07 -7.60 -3.59
C PRO A 196 -2.41 -8.76 -2.84
N THR A 197 -2.99 -9.94 -2.92
CA THR A 197 -2.54 -11.13 -2.18
C THR A 197 -2.24 -12.28 -3.13
N HIS A 198 -1.34 -13.16 -2.73
CA HIS A 198 -1.10 -14.42 -3.46
C HIS A 198 -2.22 -15.44 -3.25
N SER A 199 -2.87 -15.41 -2.09
CA SER A 199 -3.91 -16.34 -1.71
C SER A 199 -5.28 -15.70 -1.87
N THR A 200 -6.29 -16.51 -2.23
CA THR A 200 -7.69 -16.05 -2.23
C THR A 200 -8.15 -15.76 -0.81
N VAL A 201 -8.69 -14.57 -0.58
CA VAL A 201 -9.33 -14.20 0.69
C VAL A 201 -10.83 -14.34 0.54
N TYR A 202 -11.40 -15.33 1.23
CA TYR A 202 -12.84 -15.58 1.22
C TYR A 202 -13.61 -14.46 1.93
N GLU A 203 -14.86 -14.26 1.52
CA GLU A 203 -15.79 -13.26 2.09
C GLU A 203 -15.29 -11.81 2.04
N LYS A 204 -14.26 -11.53 1.22
CA LYS A 204 -13.75 -10.19 0.97
C LYS A 204 -14.03 -9.77 -0.46
N THR A 205 -14.50 -8.54 -0.62
CA THR A 205 -14.63 -7.93 -1.94
C THR A 205 -13.26 -7.61 -2.49
N TYR A 206 -13.07 -7.87 -3.78
CA TYR A 206 -11.85 -7.58 -4.50
C TYR A 206 -12.13 -6.94 -5.85
N TYR A 207 -11.12 -6.25 -6.37
CA TYR A 207 -11.08 -5.71 -7.72
C TYR A 207 -9.90 -6.34 -8.44
N ARG A 208 -10.05 -6.62 -9.73
CA ARG A 208 -9.00 -7.29 -10.52
C ARG A 208 -8.30 -6.28 -11.40
N PHE A 209 -6.98 -6.17 -11.24
CA PHE A 209 -6.12 -5.32 -12.07
C PHE A 209 -4.98 -6.18 -12.60
N ASP A 210 -4.75 -6.17 -13.92
CA ASP A 210 -3.66 -6.92 -14.58
C ASP A 210 -3.61 -8.41 -14.18
N GLY A 211 -4.79 -9.03 -13.99
CA GLY A 211 -4.91 -10.43 -13.59
C GLY A 211 -4.69 -10.71 -12.10
N ILE A 212 -4.41 -9.69 -11.28
CA ILE A 212 -4.16 -9.79 -9.85
C ILE A 212 -5.39 -9.32 -9.08
N ASN A 213 -5.80 -10.06 -8.05
CA ASN A 213 -6.90 -9.68 -7.17
C ASN A 213 -6.41 -8.75 -6.06
N TYR A 214 -7.02 -7.57 -5.98
CA TYR A 214 -6.78 -6.55 -4.96
C TYR A 214 -7.97 -6.51 -4.00
N TYR A 215 -7.75 -6.96 -2.76
CA TYR A 215 -8.79 -7.11 -1.75
C TYR A 215 -8.95 -5.85 -0.91
N VAL A 216 -10.20 -5.48 -0.62
CA VAL A 216 -10.50 -4.38 0.31
C VAL A 216 -10.52 -4.92 1.73
N MET A 217 -9.44 -4.70 2.48
CA MET A 217 -9.28 -5.36 3.80
C MET A 217 -10.18 -4.76 4.89
N ASP A 218 -10.40 -3.44 4.84
CA ASP A 218 -11.06 -2.66 5.90
C ASP A 218 -12.49 -2.18 5.55
N ALA A 219 -13.15 -2.81 4.56
CA ALA A 219 -14.51 -2.47 4.17
C ALA A 219 -15.55 -3.48 4.68
N PRO A 220 -16.82 -3.04 4.85
CA PRO A 220 -17.95 -3.96 4.99
C PRO A 220 -18.03 -4.90 3.77
N THR A 221 -18.77 -6.00 3.93
CA THR A 221 -18.88 -7.13 2.98
C THR A 221 -19.19 -6.74 1.54
N LYS A 222 -19.75 -5.54 1.29
CA LYS A 222 -19.93 -4.97 -0.04
C LYS A 222 -19.52 -3.48 -0.07
N PRO A 223 -18.27 -3.14 -0.45
CA PRO A 223 -17.88 -1.76 -0.67
C PRO A 223 -18.63 -1.16 -1.89
N PRO A 224 -18.87 0.15 -1.90
CA PRO A 224 -19.46 0.84 -3.05
C PRO A 224 -18.55 0.75 -4.28
N ALA A 225 -19.05 1.14 -5.46
CA ALA A 225 -18.20 1.29 -6.64
C ALA A 225 -17.09 2.33 -6.32
N LEU A 226 -15.83 1.91 -6.38
CA LEU A 226 -14.69 2.73 -5.98
C LEU A 226 -14.05 3.40 -7.20
N ASN A 227 -13.73 4.69 -7.06
CA ASN A 227 -12.75 5.32 -7.94
C ASN A 227 -11.36 4.92 -7.48
N ILE A 228 -10.51 4.48 -8.40
CA ILE A 228 -9.15 4.03 -8.06
C ILE A 228 -8.16 5.15 -8.32
N TYR A 229 -7.27 5.40 -7.38
CA TYR A 229 -6.17 6.32 -7.56
C TYR A 229 -5.17 5.74 -8.58
N ASP A 230 -5.05 6.41 -9.73
CA ASP A 230 -4.42 5.87 -10.94
C ASP A 230 -2.89 6.07 -11.03
N ARG A 231 -2.21 6.35 -9.91
CA ARG A 231 -0.74 6.33 -9.92
C ARG A 231 -0.23 4.97 -9.51
N ASP A 232 0.41 4.30 -10.46
CA ASP A 232 1.23 3.13 -10.16
C ASP A 232 2.54 3.57 -9.50
N TYR A 233 3.09 2.71 -8.64
CA TYR A 233 4.38 2.92 -8.00
C TYR A 233 5.33 1.83 -8.48
N PRO A 234 6.13 2.08 -9.55
CA PRO A 234 6.85 1.03 -10.28
C PRO A 234 7.81 0.21 -9.42
N ASP A 235 8.33 0.81 -8.36
CA ASP A 235 9.29 0.19 -7.48
C ASP A 235 8.62 -0.82 -6.51
N ALA A 236 7.32 -0.66 -6.22
CA ALA A 236 6.56 -1.59 -5.38
C ALA A 236 6.10 -2.81 -6.17
N GLN A 237 6.73 -3.95 -5.93
CA GLN A 237 6.50 -5.17 -6.70
C GLN A 237 5.96 -6.34 -5.89
N ASN A 238 6.04 -6.28 -4.55
CA ASN A 238 5.68 -7.40 -3.70
C ASN A 238 4.17 -7.48 -3.44
N LEU A 239 3.60 -8.67 -3.64
CA LEU A 239 2.25 -9.04 -3.23
C LEU A 239 2.28 -9.54 -1.77
N LEU A 240 1.16 -9.44 -1.06
CA LEU A 240 1.08 -9.91 0.33
C LEU A 240 0.97 -11.45 0.39
N TYR A 241 1.82 -12.05 1.23
CA TYR A 241 1.70 -13.44 1.68
C TYR A 241 0.99 -13.50 3.03
N LEU A 242 -0.20 -14.09 3.04
CA LEU A 242 -1.03 -14.19 4.24
C LEU A 242 -0.70 -15.42 5.10
N GLU A 243 0.06 -16.37 4.56
CA GLU A 243 0.40 -17.62 5.23
C GLU A 243 1.33 -17.38 6.43
N VAL A 244 1.16 -18.20 7.47
CA VAL A 244 2.04 -18.22 8.64
C VAL A 244 3.03 -19.36 8.44
N VAL A 245 4.28 -19.02 8.11
CA VAL A 245 5.34 -20.00 7.85
C VAL A 245 6.19 -20.25 9.10
N LYS A 246 6.15 -19.33 10.07
CA LYS A 246 6.88 -19.40 11.35
C LYS A 246 6.06 -18.74 12.46
N ASP A 247 6.24 -19.22 13.68
CA ASP A 247 5.59 -18.63 14.87
C ASP A 247 6.08 -17.21 15.12
N PHE A 248 5.14 -16.32 15.46
CA PHE A 248 5.47 -14.95 15.83
C PHE A 248 6.20 -14.91 17.18
N LYS A 249 7.26 -14.10 17.27
CA LYS A 249 7.97 -13.84 18.52
C LYS A 249 7.33 -12.65 19.22
N ILE A 250 6.54 -12.93 20.26
CA ILE A 250 5.75 -11.95 21.01
C ILE A 250 6.60 -11.22 22.09
N SER A 251 7.86 -11.63 22.28
CA SER A 251 8.81 -10.97 23.18
C SER A 251 10.13 -10.73 22.45
N PRO A 252 10.73 -9.52 22.55
CA PRO A 252 12.11 -9.35 22.12
C PRO A 252 12.95 -10.33 22.93
N THR A 253 13.74 -11.16 22.26
CA THR A 253 14.71 -12.02 22.93
C THR A 253 15.67 -11.12 23.69
N SER A 254 15.45 -10.94 24.99
CA SER A 254 16.46 -10.43 25.89
C SER A 254 17.59 -11.45 25.91
N SER A 255 18.57 -11.27 25.03
CA SER A 255 19.87 -11.89 25.20
C SER A 255 20.51 -11.25 26.43
N ILE A 256 20.19 -11.78 27.61
CA ILE A 256 21.00 -11.56 28.80
C ILE A 256 22.28 -12.37 28.56
N VAL A 257 23.33 -11.68 28.15
CA VAL A 257 24.70 -12.18 28.30
C VAL A 257 25.01 -12.03 29.78
N ILE A 258 25.16 -13.17 30.46
CA ILE A 258 25.67 -13.27 31.84
C ILE A 258 27.20 -13.20 31.77
#